data_AF-A0A7C4VND2-F1
#
_entry.id   AF-A0A7C4VND2-F1
#
_cell.length_a   1.000
_cell.length_b   1.000
_cell.length_c   1.000
_cell.angle_alpha   90.00
_cell.angle_beta   90.00
_cell.angle_gamma   90.00
#
_symmetry.space_group_name_H-M   'P 1'
#
loop_
_entity.id
_entity.type
_entity.pdbx_description
1 polymer ?
#
loop_
_entity_poly.entity_id
_entity_poly.type
_entity_poly.pdbx_seq_one_letter_code
_entity_poly.pdbx_strand_id
1 'polypeptide(L)' 'MSTVGGKFTTEKRNLVTYIENKDYELLRKLAALHGRSISAEAALAVQKHLHEHTAELEAEAAKK' A
#
# COMPACT_ATOMS: atom_id res chain seq x y z
N MET A 1 -21.20 -22.03 19.91
CA MET A 1 -20.75 -21.12 18.84
C MET A 1 -19.36 -20.62 19.20
N SER A 2 -18.31 -21.11 18.55
CA SER A 2 -16.94 -20.63 18.75
C SER A 2 -16.61 -19.57 17.72
N THR A 3 -16.54 -18.30 18.14
CA THR A 3 -15.94 -17.22 17.34
C THR A 3 -14.44 -17.47 17.26
N VAL A 4 -13.98 -18.02 16.14
CA VAL A 4 -12.54 -18.08 15.80
C VAL A 4 -12.10 -16.66 15.49
N GLY A 5 -11.74 -15.92 16.54
CA GLY A 5 -11.09 -14.62 16.41
C GLY A 5 -9.68 -14.82 15.89
N GLY A 6 -9.53 -14.91 14.57
CA GLY A 6 -8.23 -14.88 13.90
C GLY A 6 -7.50 -13.60 14.31
N LYS A 7 -6.30 -13.73 14.86
CA LYS A 7 -5.44 -12.59 15.18
C LYS A 7 -5.09 -11.88 13.87
N PHE A 8 -5.50 -10.63 13.72
CA PHE A 8 -5.00 -9.77 12.67
C PHE A 8 -3.48 -9.55 12.90
N THR A 9 -2.64 -9.94 11.95
CA THR A 9 -1.17 -9.89 12.03
C THR A 9 -0.56 -8.63 11.40
N THR A 10 -1.35 -7.58 11.21
CA THR A 10 -0.89 -6.35 10.54
C THR A 10 0.01 -5.52 11.46
N GLU A 11 1.27 -5.32 11.07
CA GLU A 11 2.20 -4.43 11.75
C GLU A 11 2.16 -3.02 11.14
N LYS A 12 2.06 -1.99 11.98
CA LYS A 12 2.18 -0.60 11.54
C LYS A 12 3.65 -0.25 11.33
N ARG A 13 4.02 0.18 10.12
CA ARG A 13 5.35 0.69 9.80
C ARG A 13 5.24 2.08 9.18
N ASN A 14 6.11 3.01 9.59
CA ASN A 14 6.22 4.33 8.97
C ASN A 14 7.16 4.23 7.76
N LEU A 15 6.68 4.66 6.59
CA LEU A 15 7.44 4.60 5.34
C LEU A 15 7.65 6.03 4.84
N VAL A 16 8.89 6.52 4.94
CA VAL A 16 9.29 7.83 4.39
C VAL A 16 9.67 7.62 2.93
N THR A 17 9.05 8.36 2.03
CA THR A 17 9.30 8.24 0.58
C THR A 17 9.43 9.60 -0.07
N TYR A 18 10.20 9.64 -1.17
CA TYR A 18 10.27 10.76 -2.09
C TYR A 18 9.51 10.38 -3.34
N ILE A 19 8.59 11.23 -3.77
CA ILE A 19 7.80 11.03 -4.99
C ILE A 19 7.85 12.28 -5.84
N GLU A 20 7.63 12.12 -7.15
CA GLU A 20 7.55 13.25 -8.06
C GLU A 20 6.31 14.11 -7.79
N ASN A 21 6.41 15.41 -8.06
CA ASN A 21 5.31 16.36 -7.86
C ASN A 21 4.04 15.96 -8.63
N LYS A 22 4.20 15.38 -9.82
CA LYS A 22 3.07 14.93 -10.65
C LYS A 22 2.29 13.80 -9.98
N ASP A 23 2.98 12.84 -9.39
CA ASP A 23 2.38 11.70 -8.71
C ASP A 23 1.75 12.12 -7.38
N TYR A 24 2.38 13.06 -6.67
CA TYR A 24 1.81 13.66 -5.47
C TYR A 24 0.46 14.35 -5.77
N GLU A 25 0.38 15.13 -6.84
CA GLU A 25 -0.86 15.80 -7.24
C GLU A 25 -1.96 14.80 -7.65
N LEU A 26 -1.59 13.69 -8.29
CA LEU A 26 -2.54 12.61 -8.58
C LEU A 26 -3.06 11.96 -7.29
N LEU A 27 -2.18 11.60 -6.36
CA LEU A 27 -2.55 11.05 -5.05
C LEU A 27 -3.44 12.00 -4.26
N ARG A 28 -3.15 13.32 -4.30
CA ARG A 28 -3.96 14.35 -3.64
C ARG A 28 -5.38 14.39 -4.19
N LYS A 29 -5.55 14.31 -5.52
CA LYS A 29 -6.87 14.28 -6.16
C LYS A 29 -7.65 13.02 -5.81
N LEU A 30 -7.00 11.85 -5.83
CA LEU A 30 -7.62 10.58 -5.45
C LEU A 30 -8.04 10.56 -3.99
N ALA A 31 -7.19 11.08 -3.09
CA ALA A 31 -7.49 11.19 -1.67
C ALA A 31 -8.72 12.07 -1.42
N ALA A 32 -8.82 13.22 -2.11
CA ALA A 32 -9.99 14.08 -2.04
C ALA A 32 -11.26 13.40 -2.58
N LEU A 33 -11.16 12.68 -3.71
CA LEU A 33 -12.28 11.97 -4.32
C LEU A 33 -12.82 10.84 -3.44
N HIS A 34 -11.94 10.09 -2.78
CA HIS A 34 -12.31 8.94 -1.94
C HIS A 34 -12.56 9.31 -0.47
N GLY A 35 -12.36 10.58 -0.09
CA GLY A 35 -12.51 11.03 1.30
C GLY A 35 -11.47 10.42 2.26
N ARG A 36 -10.25 10.18 1.77
CA ARG A 36 -9.15 9.56 2.54
C ARG A 36 -7.96 10.51 2.71
N SER A 37 -7.02 10.15 3.58
CA SER A 37 -5.73 10.85 3.62
C SER A 37 -4.86 10.44 2.43
N ILE A 38 -3.96 11.34 2.01
CA ILE A 38 -2.96 11.05 0.97
C ILE A 38 -2.14 9.80 1.31
N SER A 39 -1.75 9.67 2.59
CA SER A 39 -1.00 8.51 3.08
C SER A 39 -1.78 7.20 2.98
N ALA A 40 -3.10 7.22 3.17
CA ALA A 40 -3.93 6.04 3.05
C ALA A 40 -4.06 5.61 1.58
N GLU A 41 -4.24 6.55 0.65
CA GLU A 41 -4.27 6.23 -0.77
C GLU A 41 -2.92 5.72 -1.27
N ALA A 42 -1.82 6.32 -0.83
CA ALA A 42 -0.48 5.83 -1.17
C ALA A 42 -0.26 4.40 -0.66
N ALA A 43 -0.66 4.11 0.58
CA ALA A 43 -0.54 2.76 1.14
C ALA A 43 -1.36 1.73 0.36
N LEU A 44 -2.58 2.08 -0.06
CA LEU A 44 -3.43 1.20 -0.86
C LEU A 44 -2.86 0.96 -2.25
N ALA A 45 -2.31 1.99 -2.89
CA ALA A 45 -1.65 1.85 -4.18
C ALA A 45 -0.45 0.90 -4.11
N VAL A 46 0.39 1.03 -3.08
CA VAL A 46 1.53 0.12 -2.84
C VAL A 46 1.03 -1.30 -2.56
N GLN A 47 0.04 -1.47 -1.69
CA GLN A 47 -0.52 -2.79 -1.37
C GLN A 47 -1.07 -3.47 -2.62
N LYS A 48 -1.81 -2.73 -3.45
CA LYS A 48 -2.37 -3.23 -4.71
C LYS A 48 -1.25 -3.69 -5.66
N HIS A 49 -0.22 -2.87 -5.85
CA HIS A 49 0.92 -3.22 -6.69
C HIS A 49 1.64 -4.48 -6.19
N LEU A 50 1.90 -4.59 -4.88
CA LEU A 50 2.51 -5.77 -4.28
C LEU A 50 1.67 -7.04 -4.51
N HIS A 51 0.34 -6.93 -4.39
CA HIS A 51 -0.57 -8.06 -4.57
C HIS A 51 -0.70 -8.49 -6.04
N GLU A 52 -0.79 -7.53 -6.97
CA GLU A 52 -0.94 -7.80 -8.40
C GLU A 52 0.36 -8.37 -9.01
N HIS A 53 1.52 -8.00 -8.46
CA HIS A 53 2.84 -8.38 -8.98
C HIS A 53 3.65 -9.28 -8.05
N THR A 54 3.01 -9.98 -7.11
CA THR A 54 3.72 -10.75 -6.06
C THR A 54 4.76 -11.70 -6.64
N ALA A 55 4.39 -12.53 -7.62
CA ALA A 55 5.30 -13.53 -8.19
C ALA A 55 6.51 -12.90 -8.91
N GLU A 56 6.31 -11.79 -9.61
CA GLU A 56 7.37 -11.07 -10.33
C GLU A 56 8.36 -10.44 -9.35
N LEU A 57 7.83 -9.76 -8.32
CA LEU A 57 8.61 -9.10 -7.29
C LEU A 57 9.38 -10.09 -6.42
N GLU A 58 8.80 -11.25 -6.09
CA GLU A 58 9.49 -12.34 -5.39
C GLU A 58 10.64 -12.92 -6.23
N ALA A 59 10.42 -13.13 -7.53
CA ALA A 59 11.45 -13.60 -8.44
C ALA A 59 12.58 -12.57 -8.62
N GLU A 60 12.29 -11.28 -8.55
CA GLU A 60 13.30 -10.21 -8.53
C GLU A 60 14.08 -10.19 -7.21
N ALA A 61 13.38 -10.27 -6.07
CA ALA A 61 14.00 -10.29 -4.75
C ALA A 61 14.94 -11.49 -4.57
N ALA A 62 14.61 -12.64 -5.15
CA ALA A 62 15.43 -13.86 -5.10
C ALA A 62 16.70 -13.81 -5.98
N LYS A 63 16.84 -12.82 -6.87
CA LYS A 63 18.04 -12.63 -7.71
C LYS A 63 19.14 -11.81 -7.01
N LYS A 64 18.85 -11.25 -5.83
CA LYS A 64 19.80 -10.51 -4.99
C LYS A 64 20.32 -11.38 -3.87
#